data_AF-A0AB74TWE7-F1
#
_entry.id   AF-A0AB74TWE7-F1
#
_cell.length_a   1.000
_cell.length_b   1.000
_cell.length_c   1.000
_cell.angle_alpha   90.00
_cell.angle_beta   90.00
_cell.angle_gamma   90.00
#
_symmetry.space_group_name_H-M   'P 1'
#
loop_
_entity.id
_entity.type
_entity.pdbx_description
1 polymer ?
#
loop_
_entity_poly.entity_id
_entity_poly.type
_entity_poly.pdbx_seq_one_letter_code
_entity_poly.pdbx_strand_id
1 'polypeptide(L)'
;MNVLLSPQVGGERLTYEFNGEYIKISNGQIIDVSGVEENKTYKPIYPLTNVERKDGQLYVKLLNEVDADADESELFPEWFTPEDTMFETADAITPVAEEFPEENGRSLQEEIDTLKEALQELVLMTMEGGE
;
A
#
# COMPACT_ATOMS: atom_id res chain seq x y z
N MET A 1 0.60 3.31 -5.43
CA MET A 1 1.74 2.83 -4.62
C MET A 1 2.82 2.33 -5.56
N ASN A 2 4.08 2.69 -5.29
CA ASN A 2 5.25 2.22 -6.01
C ASN A 2 5.99 1.21 -5.12
N VAL A 3 6.21 -0.01 -5.62
CA VAL A 3 6.80 -1.12 -4.86
C VAL A 3 8.20 -1.43 -5.37
N LEU A 4 9.15 -1.57 -4.45
CA LEU A 4 10.54 -1.94 -4.68
C LEU A 4 10.85 -3.19 -3.84
N LEU A 5 11.58 -4.14 -4.40
CA LEU A 5 11.80 -5.50 -3.87
C LEU A 5 13.28 -5.79 -3.57
N SER A 6 13.76 -5.49 -2.37
CA SER A 6 15.17 -5.62 -1.96
C SER A 6 15.60 -7.07 -1.80
N PRO A 7 16.44 -7.62 -2.69
CA PRO A 7 16.79 -9.03 -2.67
C PRO A 7 17.60 -9.45 -1.42
N GLN A 8 17.32 -10.64 -0.89
CA GLN A 8 18.08 -11.30 0.17
C GLN A 8 18.20 -12.80 -0.12
N VAL A 9 19.41 -13.35 -0.04
CA VAL A 9 19.65 -14.79 -0.28
C VAL A 9 19.54 -15.57 1.03
N GLY A 10 18.76 -16.66 1.03
CA GLY A 10 18.82 -17.68 2.09
C GLY A 10 17.60 -17.80 3.01
N GLY A 11 16.42 -17.35 2.59
CA GLY A 11 15.17 -17.45 3.35
C GLY A 11 14.02 -18.14 2.61
N GLU A 12 12.82 -18.15 3.19
CA GLU A 12 11.61 -18.69 2.57
C GLU A 12 11.03 -17.64 1.62
N ARG A 13 10.81 -17.99 0.35
CA ARG A 13 10.25 -17.06 -0.62
C ARG A 13 8.95 -16.42 -0.13
N LEU A 14 8.99 -15.11 0.11
CA LEU A 14 7.83 -14.32 0.50
C LEU A 14 7.05 -13.90 -0.74
N THR A 15 5.72 -14.04 -0.70
CA THR A 15 4.83 -13.47 -1.73
C THR A 15 4.01 -12.34 -1.12
N TYR A 16 3.73 -11.34 -1.94
CA TYR A 16 3.03 -10.12 -1.52
C TYR A 16 1.74 -9.94 -2.32
N GLU A 17 0.66 -9.62 -1.62
CA GLU A 17 -0.59 -9.15 -2.19
C GLU A 17 -0.81 -7.69 -1.77
N PHE A 18 -1.27 -6.85 -2.70
CA PHE A 18 -1.43 -5.42 -2.48
C PHE A 18 -2.90 -5.03 -2.64
N ASN A 19 -3.43 -4.30 -1.66
CA ASN A 19 -4.75 -3.68 -1.72
C ASN A 19 -4.63 -2.24 -1.22
N GLY A 20 -4.55 -1.27 -2.15
CA GLY A 20 -4.37 0.14 -1.81
C GLY A 20 -3.12 0.39 -0.96
N GLU A 21 -3.33 0.73 0.30
CA GLU A 21 -2.30 1.02 1.32
C GLU A 21 -2.10 -0.16 2.30
N TYR A 22 -2.57 -1.35 1.93
CA TYR A 22 -2.42 -2.59 2.68
C TYR A 22 -1.56 -3.59 1.93
N ILE A 23 -0.64 -4.23 2.65
CA ILE A 23 0.30 -5.21 2.13
C ILE A 23 0.10 -6.51 2.91
N LYS A 24 -0.32 -7.58 2.23
CA LYS A 24 -0.42 -8.93 2.81
C LYS A 24 0.76 -9.77 2.37
N ILE A 25 1.31 -10.53 3.31
CA ILE A 25 2.48 -11.37 3.14
C ILE A 25 2.04 -12.84 3.18
N SER A 26 2.76 -13.73 2.49
CA SER A 26 2.48 -15.19 2.45
C SER A 26 2.37 -15.85 3.83
N ASN A 27 3.01 -15.28 4.86
CA ASN A 27 2.93 -15.75 6.25
C ASN A 27 1.61 -15.35 6.97
N GLY A 28 0.69 -14.67 6.29
CA GLY A 28 -0.59 -14.21 6.84
C GLY A 28 -0.54 -12.83 7.53
N GLN A 29 0.64 -12.21 7.63
CA GLN A 29 0.78 -10.86 8.18
C GLN A 29 0.22 -9.82 7.21
N ILE A 30 -0.47 -8.82 7.75
CA ILE A 30 -0.95 -7.66 7.00
C ILE A 30 -0.33 -6.41 7.60
N ILE A 31 0.16 -5.52 6.74
CA ILE A 31 0.77 -4.25 7.12
C ILE A 31 -0.11 -3.13 6.57
N ASP A 32 -0.57 -2.26 7.45
CA ASP A 32 -1.27 -1.02 7.11
C ASP A 32 -0.25 0.12 7.00
N VAL A 33 -0.11 0.69 5.80
CA VAL A 33 0.76 1.84 5.52
C VAL A 33 -0.02 3.12 5.20
N SER A 34 -1.32 3.16 5.48
CA SER A 34 -2.17 4.33 5.28
C SER A 34 -1.76 5.54 6.13
N GLY A 35 -1.22 5.28 7.32
CA GLY A 35 -0.74 6.29 8.26
C GLY A 35 0.59 6.96 7.89
N VAL A 36 1.17 6.63 6.73
CA VAL A 36 2.47 7.18 6.31
C VAL A 36 2.31 8.63 5.83
N GLU A 37 2.86 9.55 6.61
CA GLU A 37 2.87 10.99 6.34
C GLU A 37 4.01 11.38 5.39
N GLU A 38 3.83 12.50 4.69
CA GLU A 38 4.83 13.02 3.75
C GLU A 38 6.12 13.45 4.47
N ASN A 39 7.27 13.13 3.87
CA ASN A 39 8.60 13.44 4.40
C ASN A 39 8.88 12.86 5.81
N LYS A 40 8.16 11.82 6.23
CA LYS A 40 8.46 11.06 7.46
C LYS A 40 8.99 9.68 7.12
N THR A 41 10.04 9.29 7.85
CA THR A 41 10.65 7.96 7.78
C THR A 41 10.18 7.11 8.95
N TYR A 42 9.59 5.96 8.64
CA TYR A 42 9.06 5.04 9.64
C TYR A 42 10.05 3.93 9.96
N LYS A 43 9.96 3.39 11.18
CA LYS A 43 10.77 2.22 11.55
C LYS A 43 10.44 1.03 10.63
N PRO A 44 11.45 0.31 10.09
CA PRO A 44 11.21 -0.89 9.31
C PRO A 44 10.55 -1.98 10.14
N ILE A 45 9.67 -2.74 9.51
CA ILE A 45 8.95 -3.87 10.09
C ILE A 45 9.11 -5.01 9.12
N TYR A 46 9.84 -6.07 9.49
CA TYR A 46 10.03 -7.22 8.60
C TYR A 46 8.69 -7.71 8.01
N PRO A 47 8.60 -7.93 6.69
CA PRO A 47 9.63 -7.79 5.64
C PRO A 47 9.69 -6.40 4.98
N LEU A 48 8.96 -5.38 5.45
CA LEU A 48 9.07 -3.99 5.00
C LEU A 48 10.37 -3.33 5.50
N THR A 49 11.22 -2.94 4.56
CA THR A 49 12.52 -2.29 4.81
C THR A 49 12.45 -0.77 4.82
N ASN A 50 11.55 -0.18 4.02
CA ASN A 50 11.31 1.26 4.03
C ASN A 50 9.89 1.56 3.51
N VAL A 51 9.30 2.63 4.03
CA VAL A 51 8.10 3.23 3.46
C VAL A 51 8.22 4.74 3.57
N GLU A 52 7.93 5.42 2.47
CA GLU A 52 7.96 6.88 2.40
C GLU A 52 6.83 7.40 1.52
N ARG A 53 6.28 8.56 1.86
CA ARG A 53 5.40 9.32 0.99
C ARG A 53 6.14 10.56 0.51
N LYS A 54 6.26 10.69 -0.82
CA LYS A 54 6.98 11.76 -1.49
C LYS A 54 6.18 12.24 -2.70
N ASP A 55 5.96 13.55 -2.80
CA ASP A 55 5.20 14.18 -3.88
C ASP A 55 3.80 13.57 -4.03
N GLY A 56 3.11 13.31 -2.91
CA GLY A 56 1.80 12.64 -2.89
C GLY A 56 1.80 11.17 -3.31
N GLN A 57 2.96 10.56 -3.57
CA GLN A 57 3.09 9.15 -3.96
C GLN A 57 3.70 8.33 -2.83
N LEU A 58 3.11 7.16 -2.56
CA LEU A 58 3.60 6.19 -1.58
C LEU A 58 4.61 5.24 -2.23
N TYR A 59 5.82 5.18 -1.67
CA TYR A 59 6.90 4.27 -2.05
C TYR A 59 7.15 3.26 -0.94
N VAL A 60 7.23 1.99 -1.29
CA VAL A 60 7.37 0.87 -0.36
C VAL A 60 8.55 0.03 -0.81
N LYS A 61 9.56 -0.14 0.05
CA LYS A 61 10.66 -1.09 -0.16
C LYS A 61 10.42 -2.33 0.71
N LEU A 62 10.10 -3.44 0.09
CA LEU A 62 9.93 -4.74 0.74
C LEU A 62 11.20 -5.58 0.56
N LEU A 63 11.46 -6.46 1.50
CA LEU A 63 12.41 -7.55 1.30
C LEU A 63 11.91 -8.45 0.17
N ASN A 64 12.81 -9.03 -0.57
CA ASN A 64 12.53 -10.04 -1.56
C ASN A 64 13.48 -11.20 -1.29
N GLU A 65 13.04 -12.19 -0.52
CA GLU A 65 13.87 -13.36 -0.30
C GLU A 65 13.94 -14.14 -1.61
N VAL A 66 15.15 -14.21 -2.17
CA VAL A 66 15.45 -14.87 -3.44
C VAL A 66 16.22 -16.16 -3.16
N ASP A 67 15.98 -17.16 -4.00
CA ASP A 67 16.60 -18.47 -3.87
C ASP A 67 18.11 -18.42 -4.18
N ALA A 68 18.84 -19.47 -3.81
CA ALA A 68 20.28 -19.57 -4.08
C ALA A 68 20.63 -19.62 -5.58
N ASP A 69 19.64 -19.95 -6.42
CA ASP A 69 19.69 -19.97 -7.88
C ASP A 69 19.15 -18.69 -8.52
N ALA A 70 18.84 -17.65 -7.73
CA ALA A 70 18.37 -16.36 -8.25
C ALA A 70 19.40 -15.71 -9.18
N ASP A 71 18.91 -15.12 -10.26
CA ASP A 71 19.76 -14.51 -11.27
C ASP A 71 20.25 -13.09 -10.87
N GLU A 72 21.22 -12.55 -11.62
CA GLU A 72 21.82 -11.26 -11.31
C GLU A 72 20.80 -10.11 -11.29
N SER A 73 19.75 -10.16 -12.12
CA SER A 73 18.69 -9.15 -12.15
C SER A 73 17.74 -9.27 -10.95
N GLU A 74 17.61 -10.46 -10.38
CA GLU A 74 16.87 -10.67 -9.13
C GLU A 74 17.68 -10.19 -7.92
N LEU A 75 19.00 -10.41 -7.93
CA LEU A 75 19.93 -10.01 -6.87
C LEU A 75 20.31 -8.52 -6.89
N PHE A 76 20.27 -7.89 -8.06
CA PHE A 76 20.65 -6.49 -8.27
C PHE A 76 19.67 -5.80 -9.24
N PRO A 77 18.42 -5.56 -8.82
CA PRO A 77 17.46 -4.88 -9.68
C PRO A 77 17.90 -3.42 -9.96
N GLU A 78 17.53 -2.88 -11.12
CA GLU A 78 18.07 -1.59 -11.63
C GLU A 78 17.87 -0.38 -10.70
N TRP A 79 16.92 -0.45 -9.77
CA TRP A 79 16.64 0.60 -8.79
C TRP A 79 17.47 0.47 -7.50
N PHE A 80 18.17 -0.65 -7.28
CA PHE A 80 18.97 -0.89 -6.07
C PHE A 80 20.29 -0.11 -6.13
N THR A 81 20.54 0.73 -5.12
CA THR A 81 21.84 1.37 -4.92
C THR A 81 22.37 1.04 -3.52
N PRO A 82 23.67 0.76 -3.35
CA PRO A 82 24.23 0.33 -2.05
C PRO A 82 24.17 1.40 -0.95
N GLU A 83 23.88 2.65 -1.30
CA GLU A 83 23.82 3.81 -0.38
C GLU A 83 22.52 3.87 0.44
N ASP A 84 21.50 3.08 0.08
CA ASP A 84 20.16 3.04 0.68
C ASP A 84 20.09 2.42 2.09
N THR A 85 21.21 2.18 2.78
CA THR A 85 21.26 1.34 4.01
C THR A 85 21.27 2.12 5.33
N MET A 86 21.14 3.45 5.33
CA MET A 86 21.14 4.26 6.56
C MET A 86 19.79 4.96 6.78
N PHE A 87 19.03 4.55 7.81
CA PHE A 87 17.79 5.23 8.19
C PHE A 87 17.76 5.54 9.69
N GLU A 88 17.47 6.81 10.03
CA GLU A 88 16.99 7.22 11.35
C GLU A 88 15.45 7.11 11.37
N THR A 89 14.90 6.48 12.41
CA THR A 89 13.51 6.03 12.44
C THR A 89 12.64 6.88 13.37
N ALA A 90 11.48 7.32 12.90
CA ALA A 90 10.36 7.71 13.77
C ALA A 90 9.53 6.47 14.18
N ASP A 91 8.45 6.67 14.95
CA ASP A 91 7.56 5.61 15.45
C ASP A 91 7.18 4.55 14.40
N ALA A 92 7.02 3.31 14.85
CA ALA A 92 6.77 2.17 13.98
C ALA A 92 5.36 2.21 13.38
N ILE A 93 5.26 1.77 12.13
CA ILE A 93 3.99 1.32 11.54
C ILE A 93 3.50 0.07 12.32
N THR A 94 2.24 -0.31 12.19
CA THR A 94 1.67 -1.41 12.96
C THR A 94 1.26 -2.58 12.07
N PRO A 95 1.68 -3.82 12.38
CA PRO A 95 1.08 -5.00 11.78
C PRO A 95 -0.37 -5.13 12.26
N VAL A 96 -1.28 -5.36 11.31
CA VAL A 96 -2.69 -5.63 11.59
C VAL A 96 -2.90 -7.14 11.50
N ALA A 97 -3.55 -7.73 12.49
CA ALA A 97 -3.86 -9.16 12.47
C ALA A 97 -5.26 -9.41 11.90
N GLU A 98 -5.32 -10.50 11.13
CA GLU A 98 -6.45 -11.34 10.71
C GLU A 98 -7.08 -11.12 9.33
N GLU A 99 -7.37 -9.93 8.81
CA GLU A 99 -7.99 -9.82 7.46
C GLU A 99 -7.56 -8.57 6.70
N PHE A 100 -7.56 -8.63 5.35
CA PHE A 100 -7.45 -7.41 4.54
C PHE A 100 -8.63 -6.55 4.97
N PRO A 101 -8.43 -5.29 5.37
CA PRO A 101 -9.57 -4.41 5.51
C PRO A 101 -10.22 -4.37 4.15
N GLU A 102 -11.49 -4.77 4.13
CA GLU A 102 -12.32 -4.65 2.94
C GLU A 102 -12.17 -3.20 2.50
N GLU A 103 -11.68 -3.02 1.27
CA GLU A 103 -11.65 -1.72 0.63
C GLU A 103 -13.07 -1.18 0.85
N ASN A 104 -13.23 -0.12 1.65
CA ASN A 104 -14.52 0.52 1.93
C ASN A 104 -14.99 1.22 0.64
N GLY A 105 -15.12 0.47 -0.45
CA GLY A 105 -16.04 0.76 -1.51
C GLY A 105 -17.41 0.63 -0.90
N ARG A 106 -18.10 1.77 -0.78
CA ARG A 106 -19.56 1.75 -0.71
C ARG A 106 -20.04 0.69 -1.69
N SER A 107 -20.94 -0.19 -1.27
CA SER A 107 -21.52 -1.17 -2.18
C SER A 107 -21.95 -0.45 -3.45
N LEU A 108 -21.74 -1.05 -4.63
CA LEU A 108 -22.29 -0.50 -5.88
C LEU A 108 -23.78 -0.14 -5.73
N GLN A 109 -24.48 -0.84 -4.83
CA GLN A 109 -25.86 -0.54 -4.45
C GLN A 109 -26.02 0.78 -3.70
N GLU A 110 -25.13 1.11 -2.77
CA GLU A 110 -25.10 2.38 -2.02
C GLU A 110 -24.68 3.56 -2.91
N GLU A 111 -23.75 3.36 -3.85
CA GLU A 111 -23.44 4.36 -4.87
C GLU A 111 -24.64 4.64 -5.78
N ILE A 112 -25.35 3.59 -6.21
CA ILE A 112 -26.58 3.73 -7.00
C ILE A 112 -27.67 4.46 -6.21
N ASP A 113 -27.85 4.17 -4.92
CA ASP A 113 -28.87 4.85 -4.10
C ASP A 113 -28.53 6.32 -3.89
N THR A 114 -27.26 6.63 -3.58
CA THR A 114 -26.81 8.03 -3.43
C THR A 114 -26.97 8.82 -4.73
N LEU A 115 -26.65 8.21 -5.89
CA LEU A 115 -26.84 8.84 -7.20
C LEU A 115 -28.32 9.02 -7.55
N LYS A 116 -29.20 8.11 -7.11
CA LYS A 116 -30.65 8.25 -7.29
C LYS A 116 -31.22 9.38 -6.44
N GLU A 117 -30.81 9.50 -5.18
CA GLU A 117 -31.22 10.62 -4.32
C GLU A 117 -30.77 11.96 -4.89
N ALA A 118 -29.50 12.07 -5.32
CA ALA A 118 -28.98 13.29 -5.94
C ALA A 118 -29.73 13.66 -7.23
N LEU A 119 -30.13 12.67 -8.04
CA LEU A 119 -30.93 12.90 -9.24
C LEU A 119 -32.35 13.36 -8.90
N GLN A 120 -32.96 12.84 -7.84
CA GLN A 120 -34.28 13.27 -7.38
C GLN A 120 -34.27 14.71 -6.87
N GLU A 121 -33.25 15.11 -6.12
CA GLU A 121 -33.08 16.50 -5.68
C GLU A 121 -32.88 17.46 -6.86
N LEU A 122 -32.06 17.08 -7.85
CA LEU A 122 -31.85 17.89 -9.06
C LEU A 122 -33.16 18.07 -9.84
N VAL A 123 -33.94 16.99 -9.98
CA VAL A 123 -35.23 17.02 -10.68
C VAL A 123 -36.25 17.90 -9.93
N LEU A 124 -36.29 17.84 -8.59
CA LEU A 124 -37.13 18.73 -7.79
C LEU A 124 -36.74 20.21 -7.98
N MET A 125 -35.44 20.53 -7.96
CA MET A 125 -34.97 21.90 -8.17
C MET A 125 -35.30 22.43 -9.58
N THR A 126 -35.35 21.57 -10.59
CA THR A 126 -35.76 21.99 -11.95
C THR A 126 -37.28 22.16 -12.12
N MET A 127 -38.10 21.58 -11.24
CA MET A 127 -39.56 21.77 -11.28
C MET A 127 -40.04 22.97 -10.45
N GLU A 128 -39.27 23.45 -9.48
CA GLU A 128 -39.59 24.68 -8.73
C GLU A 128 -39.06 25.97 -9.40
N GLY A 129 -38.29 25.86 -10.49
CA GLY A 129 -37.76 27.01 -11.25
C GLY A 129 -38.54 27.39 -12.53
N GLY A 130 -39.71 26.79 -12.76
CA GLY A 130 -40.55 27.03 -13.93
C GLY A 130 -41.77 27.90 -13.61
N GLU A 131 -41.55 29.20 -13.34
CA GLU A 131 -42.56 30.26 -13.51
C GLU A 131 -42.41 30.93 -14.89
#